data_AF-A0A820E2K7-F1
#
_entry.id   AF-A0A820E2K7-F1
#
_cell.length_a   1.000
_cell.length_b   1.000
_cell.length_c   1.000
_cell.angle_alpha   90.00
_cell.angle_beta   90.00
_cell.angle_gamma   90.00
#
_symmetry.space_group_name_H-M   'P 1'
#
loop_
_entity.id
_entity.type
_entity.pdbx_description
1 polymer ?
#
loop_
_entity_poly.entity_id
_entity_poly.type
_entity_poly.pdbx_seq_one_letter_code
_entity_poly.pdbx_strand_id
1 'polypeptide(L)'
;MVTKKELQQYVVELLSECFGTFILILLNEGAIANYKFARFTSHSTLSIYLAIGVGVYTGAHINPAVSISLMTVRKLKPLQCVFYVIGQIVGAFLGASLVYLVYWSQFDEFDGGTRQITGLYGTGDIFFTMPGKNVPHWNAFIDQIVSTGLLLIFIVAVEQVIQKI
;
A
#
# COMPACT_ATOMS: atom_id res chain seq x y z
N MET A 1 -8.54 21.11 22.19
CA MET A 1 -9.82 21.07 21.46
C MET A 1 -9.50 21.21 19.98
N VAL A 2 -9.91 20.26 19.14
CA VAL A 2 -9.63 20.29 17.69
C VAL A 2 -10.52 21.36 17.05
N THR A 3 -9.94 22.25 16.26
CA THR A 3 -10.72 23.30 15.58
C THR A 3 -11.47 22.73 14.38
N LYS A 4 -12.56 23.39 13.95
CA LYS A 4 -13.30 23.01 12.73
C LYS A 4 -12.40 22.95 11.50
N LYS A 5 -11.45 23.89 11.40
CA LYS A 5 -10.48 23.96 10.29
C LYS A 5 -9.52 22.77 10.31
N GLU A 6 -9.02 22.39 11.49
CA GLU A 6 -8.18 21.19 11.64
C GLU A 6 -8.94 19.90 11.30
N LEU A 7 -10.20 19.79 11.72
CA LEU A 7 -11.03 18.64 11.37
C LEU A 7 -11.25 18.54 9.86
N GLN A 8 -11.54 19.65 9.19
CA GLN A 8 -11.67 19.69 7.73
C GLN A 8 -10.38 19.24 7.03
N GLN A 9 -9.22 19.68 7.54
CA GLN A 9 -7.92 19.27 7.04
C GLN A 9 -7.71 17.75 7.17
N TYR A 10 -8.00 17.18 8.35
CA TYR A 10 -7.87 15.73 8.57
C TYR A 10 -8.77 14.90 7.66
N VAL A 11 -9.96 15.39 7.33
CA VAL A 11 -10.86 14.71 6.39
C VAL A 11 -10.29 14.73 4.98
N VAL A 12 -9.75 15.87 4.52
CA VAL A 12 -9.13 15.96 3.18
C VAL A 12 -7.92 15.02 3.09
N GLU A 13 -7.09 14.99 4.12
CA GLU A 13 -5.93 14.10 4.20
C GLU A 13 -6.33 12.63 4.21
N LEU A 14 -7.35 12.24 5.01
CA LEU A 14 -7.89 10.88 5.02
C LEU A 14 -8.38 10.47 3.63
N LEU A 15 -9.15 11.32 2.95
CA LEU A 15 -9.67 11.02 1.61
C LEU A 15 -8.55 10.89 0.58
N SER A 16 -7.51 11.73 0.69
CA SER A 16 -6.38 11.66 -0.21
C SER A 16 -5.52 10.42 0.02
N GLU A 17 -5.26 10.05 1.27
CA GLU A 17 -4.53 8.83 1.61
C GLU A 17 -5.34 7.58 1.18
N CYS A 18 -6.66 7.61 1.38
CA CYS A 18 -7.55 6.58 0.87
C CYS A 18 -7.46 6.43 -0.65
N PHE A 19 -7.53 7.54 -1.40
CA PHE A 19 -7.47 7.48 -2.86
C PHE A 19 -6.08 7.08 -3.37
N GLY A 20 -5.01 7.61 -2.76
CA GLY A 20 -3.63 7.26 -3.12
C GLY A 20 -3.34 5.78 -2.89
N THR A 21 -3.68 5.24 -1.71
CA THR A 21 -3.49 3.82 -1.41
C THR A 21 -4.43 2.94 -2.24
N PHE A 22 -5.65 3.37 -2.55
CA PHE A 22 -6.54 2.68 -3.48
C PHE A 22 -5.88 2.47 -4.86
N ILE A 23 -5.33 3.54 -5.45
CA ILE A 23 -4.64 3.45 -6.74
C ILE A 23 -3.39 2.58 -6.64
N LEU A 24 -2.61 2.73 -5.55
CA LEU A 24 -1.42 1.92 -5.32
C LEU A 24 -1.76 0.42 -5.32
N ILE A 25 -2.75 0.01 -4.53
CA ILE A 25 -3.13 -1.39 -4.38
C ILE A 25 -3.78 -1.92 -5.66
N LEU A 26 -4.73 -1.17 -6.24
CA LEU A 26 -5.41 -1.56 -7.48
C LEU A 26 -4.43 -1.90 -8.61
N LEU A 27 -3.42 -1.06 -8.80
CA LEU A 27 -2.45 -1.23 -9.87
C LEU A 27 -1.38 -2.30 -9.54
N ASN A 28 -0.94 -2.40 -8.28
CA ASN A 28 0.03 -3.43 -7.88
C ASN A 28 -0.58 -4.83 -7.95
N GLU A 29 -1.70 -5.05 -7.26
CA GLU A 29 -2.33 -6.36 -7.22
C GLU A 29 -2.90 -6.75 -8.58
N GLY A 30 -3.42 -5.78 -9.36
CA GLY A 30 -3.82 -6.02 -10.75
C GLY A 30 -2.65 -6.49 -11.63
N ALA A 31 -1.44 -5.97 -11.43
CA ALA A 31 -0.25 -6.44 -12.13
C ALA A 31 0.13 -7.89 -11.72
N ILE A 32 0.03 -8.22 -10.43
CA ILE A 32 0.28 -9.58 -9.93
C ILE A 32 -0.78 -10.56 -10.45
N ALA A 33 -2.06 -10.16 -10.46
CA ALA A 33 -3.16 -10.95 -11.01
C ALA A 33 -2.96 -11.21 -12.52
N ASN A 34 -2.57 -10.20 -13.30
CA ASN A 34 -2.21 -10.37 -14.72
C ASN A 34 -1.05 -11.34 -14.91
N TYR A 35 0.00 -11.22 -14.09
CA TYR A 35 1.13 -12.13 -14.15
C TYR A 35 0.71 -13.58 -13.85
N LYS A 36 -0.12 -13.79 -12.82
CA LYS A 36 -0.59 -15.11 -12.41
C LYS A 36 -1.55 -15.74 -13.42
N PHE A 37 -2.52 -14.99 -13.92
CA PHE A 37 -3.58 -15.54 -14.79
C PHE A 37 -3.26 -15.47 -16.28
N ALA A 38 -2.69 -14.36 -16.76
CA ALA A 38 -2.58 -14.09 -18.21
C ALA A 38 -1.19 -14.33 -18.80
N ARG A 39 -0.19 -14.72 -17.98
CA ARG A 39 1.22 -14.95 -18.39
C ARG A 39 1.88 -13.76 -19.10
N PHE A 40 1.36 -12.54 -18.95
CA PHE A 40 2.02 -11.32 -19.40
C PHE A 40 2.85 -10.73 -18.26
N THR A 41 4.09 -10.31 -18.56
CA THR A 41 4.93 -9.56 -17.61
C THR A 41 4.52 -8.09 -17.60
N SER A 42 3.50 -7.72 -16.81
CA SER A 42 3.24 -6.30 -16.52
C SER A 42 4.11 -5.86 -15.34
N HIS A 43 4.94 -4.84 -15.54
CA HIS A 43 5.89 -4.35 -14.52
C HIS A 43 5.14 -3.54 -13.45
N SER A 44 5.36 -3.88 -12.17
CA SER A 44 4.73 -3.25 -11.01
C SER A 44 5.12 -1.78 -10.82
N THR A 45 6.19 -1.29 -11.43
CA THR A 45 6.76 0.04 -11.15
C THR A 45 5.83 1.21 -11.53
N LEU A 46 4.97 1.04 -12.55
CA LEU A 46 4.04 2.09 -12.98
C LEU A 46 3.00 2.43 -11.90
N SER A 47 2.60 1.44 -11.09
CA SER A 47 1.63 1.61 -10.00
C SER A 47 2.13 2.61 -8.94
N ILE A 48 3.43 2.54 -8.60
CA ILE A 48 4.07 3.38 -7.60
C ILE A 48 4.13 4.82 -8.11
N TYR A 49 4.55 5.03 -9.36
CA TYR A 49 4.62 6.38 -9.94
C TYR A 49 3.25 7.05 -10.06
N LEU A 50 2.21 6.31 -10.45
CA LEU A 50 0.85 6.84 -10.52
C LEU A 50 0.26 7.11 -9.13
N ALA A 51 0.47 6.23 -8.16
CA ALA A 51 0.03 6.45 -6.78
C ALA A 51 0.70 7.67 -6.15
N ILE A 52 2.02 7.83 -6.34
CA ILE A 52 2.76 9.01 -5.87
C ILE A 52 2.25 10.27 -6.58
N GLY A 53 2.03 10.21 -7.90
CA GLY A 53 1.53 11.34 -8.71
C GLY A 53 0.13 11.83 -8.30
N VAL A 54 -0.73 10.91 -7.86
CA VAL A 54 -2.07 11.23 -7.32
C VAL A 54 -1.99 11.77 -5.88
N GLY A 55 -1.04 11.27 -5.07
CA GLY A 55 -0.88 11.70 -3.69
C GLY A 55 -0.20 13.06 -3.48
N VAL A 56 0.36 13.68 -4.54
CA VAL A 56 1.12 14.96 -4.46
C VAL A 56 0.34 16.08 -3.75
N TYR A 57 -0.99 16.02 -3.72
CA TYR A 57 -1.82 17.03 -3.08
C TYR A 57 -1.81 17.02 -1.53
N THR A 58 -1.37 15.95 -0.87
CA THR A 58 -1.44 15.83 0.62
C THR A 58 -0.17 15.30 1.30
N GLY A 59 0.89 15.06 0.54
CA GLY A 59 2.14 14.48 1.03
C GLY A 59 2.32 12.99 0.72
N ALA A 60 1.27 12.31 0.22
CA ALA A 60 1.30 10.95 -0.32
C ALA A 60 2.04 9.93 0.57
N HIS A 61 1.70 9.82 1.85
CA HIS A 61 2.39 8.81 2.67
C HIS A 61 2.08 7.41 2.15
N ILE A 62 0.80 7.15 1.83
CA ILE A 62 0.24 5.93 1.22
C ILE A 62 0.72 4.63 1.88
N ASN A 63 1.23 4.73 3.11
CA ASN A 63 1.94 3.70 3.84
C ASN A 63 1.90 4.02 5.35
N PRO A 64 1.33 3.12 6.18
CA PRO A 64 1.27 3.31 7.62
C PRO A 64 2.64 3.47 8.29
N ALA A 65 3.67 2.74 7.82
CA ALA A 65 5.02 2.82 8.38
C ALA A 65 5.64 4.21 8.16
N VAL A 66 5.37 4.83 7.01
CA VAL A 66 5.81 6.20 6.71
C VAL A 66 5.12 7.19 7.64
N SER A 67 3.79 7.15 7.73
CA SER A 67 3.02 8.02 8.65
C SER A 67 3.49 7.90 10.11
N ILE A 68 3.69 6.67 10.59
CA ILE A 68 4.16 6.40 11.95
C ILE A 68 5.59 6.94 12.15
N SER A 69 6.49 6.75 11.17
CA SER A 69 7.85 7.26 11.26
C SER A 69 7.90 8.79 11.32
N LEU A 70 7.06 9.48 10.55
CA LEU A 70 6.97 10.94 10.56
C LEU A 70 6.35 11.44 11.88
N MET A 71 5.42 10.68 12.46
CA MET A 71 4.89 10.95 13.79
C MET A 71 5.98 10.82 14.87
N THR A 72 6.84 9.79 14.82
CA THR A 72 7.90 9.58 15.83
C THR A 72 8.97 10.66 15.79
N VAL A 73 9.31 11.18 14.61
CA VAL A 73 10.23 12.34 14.45
C VAL A 73 9.53 13.70 14.57
N ARG A 74 8.27 13.73 15.04
CA ARG A 74 7.45 14.94 15.28
C ARG A 74 7.17 15.78 14.03
N LYS A 75 7.22 15.18 12.85
CA LYS A 75 6.79 15.79 11.58
C LYS A 75 5.30 15.61 11.28
N LEU A 76 4.61 14.71 11.99
CA LEU A 76 3.16 14.46 11.86
C LEU A 76 2.50 14.47 13.25
N LYS A 77 1.33 15.11 13.39
CA LYS A 77 0.58 15.11 14.65
C LYS A 77 0.02 13.69 14.92
N PRO A 78 -0.05 13.21 16.18
CA PRO A 78 -0.56 11.87 16.46
C PRO A 78 -1.99 11.60 15.97
N LEU A 79 -2.91 12.55 16.21
CA LEU A 79 -4.29 12.40 15.73
C LEU A 79 -4.34 12.38 14.20
N GLN A 80 -3.55 13.21 13.55
CA GLN A 80 -3.43 13.24 12.10
C GLN A 80 -2.92 11.90 11.55
N CYS A 81 -1.91 11.29 12.18
CA CYS A 81 -1.41 9.96 11.82
C CYS A 81 -2.52 8.90 11.83
N VAL A 82 -3.46 8.97 12.79
CA VAL A 82 -4.60 8.03 12.84
C VAL A 82 -5.49 8.18 11.61
N PHE A 83 -5.82 9.41 11.20
CA PHE A 83 -6.61 9.65 10.00
C PHE A 83 -5.92 9.14 8.72
N TYR A 84 -4.59 9.31 8.63
CA TYR A 84 -3.80 8.78 7.52
C TYR A 84 -3.90 7.26 7.47
N VAL A 85 -3.64 6.56 8.59
CA VAL A 85 -3.64 5.10 8.65
C VAL A 85 -5.03 4.53 8.33
N ILE A 86 -6.10 5.16 8.84
CA ILE A 86 -7.48 4.76 8.50
C ILE A 86 -7.72 4.92 7.00
N GLY A 87 -7.36 6.06 6.42
CA GLY A 87 -7.47 6.31 4.98
C GLY A 87 -6.73 5.23 4.18
N GLN A 88 -5.47 4.95 4.52
CA GLN A 88 -4.64 3.94 3.85
C GLN A 88 -5.27 2.55 3.92
N ILE A 89 -5.75 2.11 5.09
CA ILE A 89 -6.38 0.79 5.24
C ILE A 89 -7.66 0.68 4.41
N VAL A 90 -8.52 1.71 4.45
CA VAL A 90 -9.75 1.74 3.66
C VAL A 90 -9.44 1.74 2.17
N GLY A 91 -8.48 2.56 1.74
CA GLY A 91 -8.02 2.62 0.35
C GLY A 91 -7.49 1.27 -0.13
N ALA A 92 -6.64 0.62 0.67
CA ALA A 92 -6.11 -0.70 0.35
C ALA A 92 -7.21 -1.75 0.19
N PHE A 93 -8.15 -1.79 1.13
CA PHE A 93 -9.28 -2.71 1.08
C PHE A 93 -10.15 -2.51 -0.17
N LEU A 94 -10.44 -1.26 -0.52
CA LEU A 94 -11.22 -0.94 -1.72
C LEU A 94 -10.46 -1.30 -3.00
N GLY A 95 -9.15 -1.08 -3.05
CA GLY A 95 -8.30 -1.43 -4.18
C GLY A 95 -8.30 -2.93 -4.43
N ALA A 96 -8.06 -3.71 -3.37
CA ALA A 96 -8.06 -5.16 -3.42
C ALA A 96 -9.43 -5.74 -3.80
N SER A 97 -10.50 -5.18 -3.22
CA SER A 97 -11.88 -5.58 -3.55
C SER A 97 -12.17 -5.38 -5.03
N LEU A 98 -11.73 -4.26 -5.62
CA LEU A 98 -11.93 -4.00 -7.04
C LEU A 98 -11.11 -4.95 -7.92
N VAL A 99 -9.87 -5.26 -7.55
CA VAL A 99 -9.07 -6.28 -8.26
C VAL A 99 -9.79 -7.63 -8.25
N TYR A 100 -10.29 -8.07 -7.10
CA TYR A 100 -11.05 -9.31 -7.01
C TYR A 100 -12.28 -9.33 -7.92
N LEU A 101 -13.03 -8.22 -7.98
CA LEU A 101 -14.21 -8.11 -8.86
C LEU A 101 -13.84 -8.08 -10.34
N VAL A 102 -12.79 -7.35 -10.73
CA VAL A 102 -12.35 -7.23 -12.13
C VAL A 102 -11.84 -8.56 -12.68
N TYR A 103 -11.18 -9.37 -11.85
CA TYR A 103 -10.60 -10.66 -12.23
C TYR A 103 -11.49 -11.85 -11.85
N TRP A 104 -12.75 -11.63 -11.44
CA TRP A 104 -13.61 -12.66 -10.87
C TRP A 104 -13.65 -13.95 -11.72
N SER A 105 -13.88 -13.82 -13.03
CA SER A 105 -13.93 -14.96 -13.95
C SER A 105 -12.61 -15.73 -14.04
N GLN A 106 -11.48 -15.03 -13.95
CA GLN A 106 -10.15 -15.62 -14.02
C GLN A 106 -9.81 -16.35 -12.72
N PHE A 107 -10.29 -15.87 -11.58
CA PHE A 107 -10.21 -16.64 -10.32
C PHE A 107 -10.98 -17.94 -10.46
N ASP A 108 -12.23 -17.89 -10.92
CA ASP A 108 -13.08 -19.09 -11.11
C ASP A 108 -12.45 -20.09 -12.08
N GLU A 109 -11.85 -19.62 -13.18
CA GLU A 109 -11.13 -20.46 -14.15
C GLU A 109 -9.86 -21.08 -13.55
N PHE A 110 -9.08 -20.31 -12.79
CA PHE A 110 -7.79 -20.76 -12.26
C PHE A 110 -7.93 -21.73 -11.08
N ASP A 111 -8.83 -21.45 -10.13
CA ASP A 111 -8.99 -22.24 -8.89
C ASP A 111 -10.21 -23.17 -8.89
N GLY A 112 -10.96 -23.22 -9.99
CA GLY A 112 -12.14 -24.07 -10.14
C GLY A 112 -13.31 -23.65 -9.25
N GLY A 113 -13.36 -22.37 -8.86
CA GLY A 113 -14.38 -21.80 -7.97
C GLY A 113 -14.11 -22.04 -6.48
N THR A 114 -13.00 -22.69 -6.12
CA THR A 114 -12.62 -22.93 -4.73
C THR A 114 -11.43 -22.06 -4.34
N ARG A 115 -11.73 -20.95 -3.67
CA ARG A 115 -10.73 -19.98 -3.19
C ARG A 115 -9.74 -20.66 -2.24
N GLN A 116 -8.47 -20.65 -2.61
CA GLN A 116 -7.37 -21.22 -1.83
C GLN A 116 -6.30 -20.16 -1.56
N ILE A 117 -5.74 -20.15 -0.36
CA ILE A 117 -4.68 -19.21 -0.01
C ILE A 117 -3.35 -19.65 -0.61
N THR A 118 -2.97 -20.91 -0.40
CA THR A 118 -1.70 -21.50 -0.83
C THR A 118 -1.93 -22.77 -1.63
N GLY A 119 -0.91 -23.22 -2.35
CA GLY A 119 -0.94 -24.48 -3.12
C GLY A 119 -0.85 -24.22 -4.62
N LEU A 120 -1.05 -25.27 -5.42
CA LEU A 120 -0.94 -25.19 -6.88
C LEU A 120 -1.96 -24.19 -7.48
N TYR A 121 -3.14 -24.11 -6.86
CA TYR A 121 -4.24 -23.22 -7.23
C TYR A 121 -4.45 -22.10 -6.20
N GLY A 122 -3.45 -21.82 -5.36
CA GLY A 122 -3.51 -20.74 -4.39
C GLY A 122 -3.48 -19.38 -5.08
N THR A 123 -4.37 -18.48 -4.66
CA THR A 123 -4.52 -17.12 -5.21
C THR A 123 -4.35 -16.03 -4.16
N GLY A 124 -4.06 -16.38 -2.90
CA GLY A 124 -3.88 -15.43 -1.81
C GLY A 124 -2.65 -14.51 -1.97
N ASP A 125 -1.63 -14.98 -2.67
CA ASP A 125 -0.40 -14.22 -2.99
C ASP A 125 -0.63 -13.03 -3.94
N ILE A 126 -1.81 -12.92 -4.55
CA ILE A 126 -2.22 -11.71 -5.28
C ILE A 126 -2.46 -10.53 -4.31
N PHE A 127 -3.00 -10.80 -3.13
CA PHE A 127 -3.49 -9.78 -2.20
C PHE A 127 -2.57 -9.51 -1.01
N PHE A 128 -1.72 -10.47 -0.66
CA PHE A 128 -0.78 -10.30 0.44
C PHE A 128 0.48 -11.12 0.25
N THR A 129 1.56 -10.66 0.87
CA THR A 129 2.85 -11.32 0.80
C THR A 129 2.97 -12.41 1.86
N MET A 130 3.61 -13.52 1.49
CA MET A 130 3.95 -14.62 2.40
C MET A 130 5.45 -14.88 2.34
N PRO A 131 6.08 -15.31 3.44
CA PRO A 131 7.47 -15.73 3.40
C PRO A 131 7.65 -16.90 2.44
N GLY A 132 8.80 -16.94 1.75
CA GLY A 132 9.14 -18.04 0.86
C GLY A 132 9.21 -19.38 1.60
N LYS A 133 9.02 -20.48 0.88
CA LYS A 133 8.88 -21.86 1.43
C LYS A 133 9.94 -22.27 2.46
N ASN A 134 11.15 -21.73 2.36
CA ASN A 134 12.28 -22.06 3.24
C ASN A 134 12.77 -20.87 4.07
N VAL A 135 11.96 -19.82 4.21
CA VAL A 135 12.32 -18.63 4.98
C VAL A 135 11.70 -18.71 6.36
N PRO A 136 12.49 -18.83 7.44
CA PRO A 136 11.98 -18.78 8.80
C PRO A 136 11.29 -17.44 9.07
N HIS A 137 10.23 -17.44 9.88
CA HIS A 137 9.52 -16.20 10.24
C HIS A 137 10.43 -15.13 10.84
N TRP A 138 11.46 -15.54 11.57
CA TRP A 138 12.45 -14.62 12.13
C TRP A 138 13.26 -13.88 11.05
N ASN A 139 13.66 -14.59 9.98
CA ASN A 139 14.37 -13.98 8.86
C ASN A 139 13.45 -13.02 8.09
N ALA A 140 12.19 -13.41 7.87
CA ALA A 140 11.19 -12.53 7.25
C ALA A 140 10.92 -11.27 8.10
N PHE A 141 10.91 -11.40 9.42
CA PHE A 141 10.76 -10.26 10.33
C PHE A 141 11.94 -9.28 10.21
N ILE A 142 13.17 -9.78 10.23
CA ILE A 142 14.37 -8.96 10.04
C ILE A 142 14.37 -8.29 8.66
N ASP A 143 13.99 -9.03 7.61
CA ASP A 143 13.85 -8.49 6.26
C ASP A 143 12.89 -7.29 6.23
N GLN A 144 11.71 -7.41 6.83
CA GLN A 144 10.74 -6.31 6.86
C GLN A 144 11.26 -5.08 7.64
N ILE A 145 12.01 -5.29 8.73
CA ILE A 145 12.65 -4.20 9.47
C ILE A 145 13.69 -3.49 8.60
N VAL A 146 14.60 -4.25 7.96
CA VAL A 146 15.70 -3.70 7.17
C VAL A 146 15.15 -2.98 5.93
N SER A 147 14.26 -3.64 5.18
CA SER A 147 13.67 -3.11 3.95
C SER A 147 12.83 -1.85 4.22
N THR A 148 12.00 -1.87 5.25
CA THR A 148 11.22 -0.68 5.64
C THR A 148 12.13 0.42 6.18
N GLY A 149 13.13 0.08 7.00
CA GLY A 149 14.09 1.04 7.52
C GLY A 149 14.84 1.78 6.41
N LEU A 150 15.30 1.06 5.38
CA LEU A 150 15.94 1.66 4.21
C LEU A 150 14.97 2.59 3.44
N LEU A 151 13.74 2.16 3.18
CA LEU A 151 12.71 3.01 2.57
C LEU A 151 12.52 4.31 3.35
N LEU A 152 12.40 4.24 4.68
CA LEU A 152 12.20 5.41 5.53
C LEU A 152 13.41 6.35 5.51
N ILE A 153 14.64 5.81 5.53
CA ILE A 153 15.86 6.62 5.41
C ILE A 153 15.85 7.40 4.09
N PHE A 154 15.48 6.76 2.97
CA PHE A 154 15.39 7.42 1.68
C PHE A 154 14.31 8.52 1.65
N ILE A 155 13.11 8.24 2.18
CA ILE A 155 12.02 9.23 2.25
C ILE A 155 12.47 10.46 3.05
N VAL A 156 13.02 10.25 4.25
CA VAL A 156 13.49 11.36 5.10
C VAL A 156 14.63 12.13 4.44
N ALA A 157 15.56 11.45 3.76
CA ALA A 157 16.65 12.10 3.04
C ALA A 157 16.13 12.98 1.89
N VAL A 158 15.19 12.48 1.09
CA VAL A 158 14.57 13.24 -0.02
C VAL A 158 13.80 14.45 0.52
N GLU A 159 13.01 14.29 1.57
CA GLU A 159 12.32 15.41 2.22
C GLU A 159 13.28 16.51 2.67
N GLN A 160 14.42 16.14 3.27
CA GLN A 160 15.42 17.12 3.71
C GLN A 160 16.06 17.89 2.55
N VAL A 161 16.22 17.25 1.39
CA VAL A 161 16.74 17.92 0.18
C VAL A 161 15.71 18.88 -0.39
N ILE A 162 14.44 18.45 -0.52
CA ILE A 162 13.37 19.29 -1.08
C ILE A 162 13.15 20.54 -0.22
N GLN A 163 13.21 20.44 1.10
CA GLN A 163 13.03 21.59 2.01
C GLN A 163 14.18 22.61 1.97
N LYS A 164 15.30 22.29 1.31
CA LYS A 164 16.46 23.19 1.17
C LYS A 164 16.48 23.94 -0.17
N ILE A 165 15.58 23.61 -1.09
CA ILE A 165 15.40 24.24 -2.40
C ILE A 165 14.28 25.27 -2.27
#